data_AF-N9RQ93-F1
#
_entry.id   AF-N9RQ93-F1
#
_cell.length_a   1.000
_cell.length_b   1.000
_cell.length_c   1.000
_cell.angle_alpha   90.00
_cell.angle_beta   90.00
_cell.angle_gamma   90.00
#
_symmetry.space_group_name_H-M   'P 1'
#
loop_
_entity.id
_entity.type
_entity.pdbx_description
1 polymer ?
#
loop_
_entity_poly.entity_id
_entity_poly.type
_entity_poly.pdbx_seq_one_letter_code
_entity_poly.pdbx_strand_id
1 'polypeptide(L)'
;MKRWLIYLTLILFPLFFLNGCKDDNGMPTTSTSPKNRINVQLDILQNNNQTPLSSSTEAIDINHPLYIYTQFFSRYIDPLENNNLLPWKSNLEFNFSIKDNNTSILHDYNIILEYIRNNYDSQPSIIVFTDKTNNSRNQYNCGLSPTNCEGVLINFNPNTGQSKITFSNTKLLGLNNTFPLELNGTLTGELEIPPYQVNKIPSFNNETFLSIGSNTFLNVKIDQVKFTNHDINKIIATINDSYFNSLYIDTSNNKIKNVDLVGMISAMDPPDTYHVTPESLNNISYDPMTLLFNFNNAKLDDIDVKWGPKNIYLNGQISP
;
A
#
# COMPACT_ATOMS: atom_id res chain seq x y z
N MET A 1 48.36 77.59 21.68
CA MET A 1 47.33 78.40 22.36
C MET A 1 46.32 78.91 21.35
N LYS A 2 45.12 78.32 21.28
CA LYS A 2 43.84 79.06 21.19
C LYS A 2 42.71 78.04 21.12
N ARG A 3 41.61 78.47 21.71
CA ARG A 3 40.44 77.76 22.19
C ARG A 3 39.28 78.10 21.26
N TRP A 4 38.37 77.13 21.04
CA TRP A 4 36.92 77.29 20.77
C TRP A 4 36.57 77.75 19.33
N LEU A 5 35.46 77.38 18.67
CA LEU A 5 34.26 76.62 18.99
C LEU A 5 33.63 76.11 17.67
N ILE A 6 33.21 74.83 17.68
CA ILE A 6 32.04 74.18 17.05
C ILE A 6 31.28 74.95 15.94
N TYR A 7 31.17 74.33 14.76
CA TYR A 7 29.96 74.40 13.93
C TYR A 7 29.33 73.02 13.77
N LEU A 8 28.04 73.01 14.08
CA LEU A 8 27.08 71.94 14.11
C LEU A 8 26.63 71.57 12.68
N THR A 9 26.73 70.30 12.28
CA THR A 9 25.83 69.74 11.26
C THR A 9 25.58 68.26 11.53
N LEU A 10 24.29 67.95 11.69
CA LEU A 10 23.69 66.64 11.92
C LEU A 10 24.20 65.58 10.94
N ILE A 11 24.58 64.42 11.46
CA ILE A 11 24.55 63.14 10.73
C ILE A 11 23.83 62.12 11.61
N LEU A 12 22.87 61.44 10.99
CA LEU A 12 21.95 60.47 11.58
C LEU A 12 22.67 59.36 12.36
N PHE A 13 22.16 59.13 13.57
CA PHE A 13 22.18 57.85 14.29
C PHE A 13 21.19 56.86 13.62
N PRO A 14 21.45 55.54 13.66
CA PRO A 14 21.59 54.85 14.93
C PRO A 14 22.88 54.04 15.10
N LEU A 15 23.50 54.27 16.27
CA LEU A 15 24.41 53.36 16.93
C LEU A 15 23.65 52.07 17.35
N PHE A 16 24.23 50.91 17.03
CA PHE A 16 24.63 49.79 17.91
C PHE A 16 23.64 49.24 18.98
N PHE A 17 23.69 48.00 19.48
CA PHE A 17 24.61 46.85 19.60
C PHE A 17 23.68 45.70 20.08
N LEU A 18 23.80 44.41 19.72
CA LEU A 18 24.69 43.44 20.36
C LEU A 18 24.50 42.04 19.75
N ASN A 19 25.62 41.31 19.76
CA ASN A 19 25.88 39.94 19.31
C ASN A 19 24.95 38.84 19.84
N GLY A 20 24.78 37.81 19.02
CA GLY A 20 24.44 36.45 19.44
C GLY A 20 24.50 35.44 18.29
N CYS A 21 25.68 34.82 18.11
CA CYS A 21 26.02 33.54 17.47
C CYS A 21 25.07 32.94 16.39
N LYS A 22 25.48 32.89 15.12
CA LYS A 22 26.23 31.79 14.48
C LYS A 22 25.35 30.57 14.13
N ASP A 23 24.85 30.53 12.89
CA ASP A 23 25.15 29.48 11.90
C ASP A 23 24.55 29.88 10.54
N ASP A 24 25.40 30.39 9.66
CA ASP A 24 25.08 30.57 8.24
C ASP A 24 25.16 29.21 7.55
N ASN A 25 24.01 28.68 7.17
CA ASN A 25 23.75 27.91 5.94
C ASN A 25 22.25 27.57 5.85
N GLY A 26 21.41 28.60 5.84
CA GLY A 26 19.99 28.46 5.53
C GLY A 26 19.80 28.38 4.02
N MET A 27 19.81 27.17 3.45
CA MET A 27 19.15 26.94 2.16
C MET A 27 17.70 27.47 2.27
N PRO A 28 17.17 28.18 1.26
CA PRO A 28 15.74 28.46 1.23
C PRO A 28 15.04 27.11 1.09
N THR A 29 14.37 26.66 2.15
CA THR A 29 13.45 25.53 2.10
C THR A 29 12.27 25.94 1.21
N THR A 30 12.41 25.69 -0.09
CA THR A 30 11.26 25.63 -0.98
C THR A 30 10.44 24.42 -0.52
N SER A 31 9.33 24.68 0.18
CA SER A 31 8.34 23.65 0.47
C SER A 31 7.69 23.26 -0.86
N THR A 32 8.17 22.19 -1.48
CA THR A 32 7.54 21.63 -2.68
C THR A 32 6.71 20.42 -2.29
N SER A 33 5.40 20.65 -2.18
CA SER A 33 4.33 19.64 -2.34
C SER A 33 4.48 18.93 -3.70
N PRO A 34 4.00 17.70 -3.92
CA PRO A 34 2.63 17.22 -3.64
C PRO A 34 2.49 16.32 -2.41
N LYS A 35 1.35 16.41 -1.70
CA LYS A 35 0.91 15.37 -0.76
C LYS A 35 -0.07 14.48 -1.52
N ASN A 36 0.05 13.16 -1.39
CA ASN A 36 -0.97 12.25 -1.91
C ASN A 36 -2.34 12.72 -1.43
N ARG A 37 -3.33 12.77 -2.32
CA ARG A 37 -4.61 13.40 -2.03
C ARG A 37 -5.76 12.54 -2.50
N ILE A 38 -6.80 12.47 -1.68
CA ILE A 38 -8.11 11.98 -2.06
C ILE A 38 -9.13 13.07 -1.79
N ASN A 39 -9.91 13.42 -2.81
CA ASN A 39 -11.12 14.22 -2.64
C ASN A 39 -12.33 13.30 -2.82
N VAL A 40 -13.25 13.42 -1.88
CA VAL A 40 -14.50 12.66 -1.86
C VAL A 40 -15.64 13.66 -1.95
N GLN A 41 -16.57 13.39 -2.86
CA GLN A 41 -17.85 14.07 -2.99
C GLN A 41 -18.89 12.98 -3.28
N LEU A 42 -19.38 12.33 -2.23
CA LEU A 42 -20.33 11.23 -2.32
C LEU A 42 -21.64 11.60 -1.63
N ASP A 43 -22.73 11.05 -2.12
CA ASP A 43 -24.03 11.03 -1.47
C ASP A 43 -24.37 9.58 -1.16
N ILE A 44 -24.63 9.30 0.11
CA ILE A 44 -25.15 8.01 0.56
C ILE A 44 -26.67 8.14 0.66
N LEU A 45 -27.40 7.38 -0.14
CA LEU A 45 -28.85 7.24 0.01
C LEU A 45 -29.18 5.94 0.73
N GLN A 46 -29.88 6.04 1.85
CA GLN A 46 -30.37 4.90 2.62
C GLN A 46 -31.76 5.23 3.18
N ASN A 47 -32.76 4.38 2.92
CA ASN A 47 -34.14 4.56 3.39
C ASN A 47 -34.73 5.96 3.06
N ASN A 48 -34.49 6.45 1.83
CA ASN A 48 -34.86 7.79 1.35
C ASN A 48 -34.18 8.97 2.08
N ASN A 49 -33.25 8.71 3.00
CA ASN A 49 -32.41 9.73 3.58
C ASN A 49 -31.12 9.83 2.77
N GLN A 50 -30.72 11.06 2.45
CA GLN A 50 -29.47 11.37 1.79
C GLN A 50 -28.48 11.93 2.81
N THR A 51 -27.31 11.32 2.89
CA THR A 51 -26.19 11.77 3.72
C THR A 51 -25.02 12.16 2.81
N PRO A 52 -24.71 13.46 2.70
CA PRO A 52 -23.55 13.91 1.93
C PRO A 52 -22.25 13.61 2.67
N LEU A 53 -21.30 13.04 1.96
CA LEU A 53 -19.93 12.77 2.38
C LEU A 53 -18.98 13.60 1.51
N SER A 54 -18.44 14.68 2.07
CA SER A 54 -17.45 15.51 1.38
C SER A 54 -16.21 15.67 2.22
N SER A 55 -15.05 15.32 1.66
CA SER A 55 -13.76 15.56 2.30
C SER A 55 -12.63 15.72 1.29
N SER A 56 -11.54 16.32 1.77
CA SER A 56 -10.25 16.35 1.09
C SER A 56 -9.23 15.87 2.10
N THR A 57 -8.71 14.66 1.89
CA THR A 57 -7.69 14.05 2.74
C THR A 57 -6.35 14.12 2.02
N GLU A 58 -5.34 14.64 2.70
CA GLU A 58 -3.95 14.66 2.24
C GLU A 58 -3.10 13.79 3.16
N ALA A 59 -2.18 13.02 2.59
CA ALA A 59 -1.21 12.24 3.36
C ALA A 59 0.18 12.37 2.74
N ILE A 60 1.16 12.53 3.62
CA ILE A 60 2.59 12.51 3.29
C ILE A 60 3.13 11.08 3.50
N ASP A 61 2.43 10.25 4.26
CA ASP A 61 3.00 9.09 4.96
C ASP A 61 2.79 7.74 4.24
N ILE A 62 3.78 6.86 4.41
CA ILE A 62 3.74 5.43 4.06
C ILE A 62 2.86 4.66 5.07
N ASN A 63 2.79 5.11 6.33
CA ASN A 63 2.07 4.39 7.39
C ASN A 63 0.55 4.64 7.39
N HIS A 64 0.07 5.68 6.68
CA HIS A 64 -1.34 6.00 6.52
C HIS A 64 -1.68 6.18 5.03
N PRO A 65 -1.59 5.10 4.23
CA PRO A 65 -1.77 5.20 2.79
C PRO A 65 -3.23 5.53 2.46
N LEU A 66 -3.43 6.64 1.75
CA LEU A 66 -4.73 6.98 1.18
C LEU A 66 -5.10 6.05 0.05
N TYR A 67 -4.08 5.59 -0.68
CA TYR A 67 -4.22 4.74 -1.85
C TYR A 67 -3.43 3.46 -1.68
N ILE A 68 -4.12 2.34 -1.83
CA ILE A 68 -3.54 1.01 -1.81
C ILE A 68 -3.91 0.32 -3.11
N TYR A 69 -2.90 -0.15 -3.83
CA TYR A 69 -3.08 -1.01 -4.99
C TYR A 69 -2.55 -2.39 -4.65
N THR A 70 -3.28 -3.44 -4.96
CA THR A 70 -2.84 -4.83 -4.74
C THR A 70 -3.02 -5.63 -6.00
N GLN A 71 -1.97 -6.31 -6.43
CA GLN A 71 -1.98 -7.24 -7.56
C GLN A 71 -1.90 -8.67 -7.05
N PHE A 72 -2.67 -9.56 -7.67
CA PHE A 72 -2.66 -10.99 -7.40
C PHE A 72 -2.21 -11.75 -8.66
N PHE A 73 -1.25 -12.65 -8.50
CA PHE A 73 -0.61 -13.39 -9.60
C PHE A 73 -0.99 -14.88 -9.62
N SER A 74 -1.41 -15.43 -8.47
CA SER A 74 -1.74 -16.86 -8.34
C SER A 74 -3.24 -17.13 -8.22
N ARG A 75 -3.79 -17.83 -9.22
CA ARG A 75 -4.73 -18.99 -9.12
C ARG A 75 -5.36 -19.43 -10.45
N TYR A 76 -5.10 -18.76 -11.57
CA TYR A 76 -5.61 -19.19 -12.87
C TYR A 76 -4.47 -19.10 -13.91
N ILE A 77 -3.79 -20.22 -14.12
CA ILE A 77 -3.10 -20.44 -15.39
C ILE A 77 -4.22 -20.75 -16.37
N ASP A 78 -4.64 -19.78 -17.18
CA ASP A 78 -5.40 -20.10 -18.38
C ASP A 78 -4.45 -20.92 -19.27
N PRO A 79 -4.72 -22.21 -19.53
CA PRO A 79 -3.82 -23.05 -20.34
C PRO A 79 -3.70 -22.56 -21.79
N LEU A 80 -4.47 -21.54 -22.19
CA LEU A 80 -4.41 -20.92 -23.52
C LEU A 80 -3.58 -19.61 -23.56
N GLU A 81 -3.23 -19.01 -22.42
CA GLU A 81 -2.41 -17.79 -22.36
C GLU A 81 -0.91 -18.14 -22.31
N ASN A 82 -0.31 -18.31 -23.50
CA ASN A 82 1.12 -18.57 -23.67
C ASN A 82 1.99 -17.41 -23.14
N ASN A 83 2.85 -17.73 -22.17
CA ASN A 83 4.17 -17.14 -21.88
C ASN A 83 4.31 -15.81 -21.10
N ASN A 84 3.23 -15.14 -20.67
CA ASN A 84 3.33 -14.02 -19.72
C ASN A 84 2.32 -14.18 -18.58
N LEU A 85 2.81 -14.27 -17.34
CA LEU A 85 1.97 -14.18 -16.14
C LEU A 85 1.56 -12.71 -15.96
N LEU A 86 0.31 -12.39 -16.30
CA LEU A 86 -0.32 -11.12 -15.95
C LEU A 86 -1.06 -11.27 -14.61
N PRO A 87 -1.19 -10.20 -13.81
CA PRO A 87 -2.02 -10.28 -12.60
C PRO A 87 -3.46 -10.67 -12.98
N TRP A 88 -3.97 -11.75 -12.39
CA TRP A 88 -5.31 -12.26 -12.67
C TRP A 88 -6.41 -11.45 -11.96
N LYS A 89 -6.02 -10.72 -10.91
CA LYS A 89 -6.92 -9.86 -10.12
C LYS A 89 -6.14 -8.68 -9.56
N SER A 90 -6.86 -7.57 -9.40
CA SER A 90 -6.37 -6.36 -8.74
C SER A 90 -7.39 -5.78 -7.78
N ASN A 91 -6.91 -5.21 -6.68
CA ASN A 91 -7.72 -4.41 -5.77
C ASN A 91 -7.21 -2.96 -5.75
N LEU A 92 -8.12 -2.00 -5.87
CA LEU A 92 -7.88 -0.59 -5.63
C LEU A 92 -8.61 -0.20 -4.35
N GLU A 93 -7.87 0.20 -3.31
CA GLU A 93 -8.42 0.62 -2.03
C GLU A 93 -8.12 2.11 -1.77
N PHE A 94 -9.18 2.83 -1.40
CA PHE A 94 -9.18 4.26 -1.11
C PHE A 94 -9.60 4.47 0.34
N ASN A 95 -8.72 5.06 1.14
CA ASN A 95 -8.98 5.39 2.54
C ASN A 95 -9.16 6.90 2.69
N PHE A 96 -10.19 7.33 3.42
CA PHE A 96 -10.45 8.73 3.68
C PHE A 96 -11.19 8.90 5.00
N SER A 97 -11.04 10.07 5.62
CA SER A 97 -11.70 10.39 6.89
C SER A 97 -12.60 11.60 6.74
N ILE A 98 -13.74 11.58 7.43
CA ILE A 98 -14.74 12.65 7.42
C ILE A 98 -15.13 12.94 8.87
N LYS A 99 -15.09 14.22 9.26
CA LYS A 99 -15.58 14.64 10.57
C LYS A 99 -17.09 14.84 10.49
N ASP A 100 -17.84 14.16 11.33
CA ASP A 100 -19.27 14.42 11.48
C ASP A 100 -19.47 15.82 12.08
N ASN A 101 -20.14 16.68 11.31
CA ASN A 101 -20.41 18.06 11.68
C ASN A 101 -21.29 18.17 12.93
N ASN A 102 -22.10 17.14 13.24
CA ASN A 102 -23.04 17.16 14.35
C ASN A 102 -22.46 16.61 15.65
N THR A 103 -21.51 15.67 15.58
CA THR A 103 -21.02 14.92 16.76
C THR A 103 -19.53 15.10 17.04
N SER A 104 -18.79 15.79 16.16
CA SER A 104 -17.31 15.88 16.18
C SER A 104 -16.58 14.54 16.10
N ILE A 105 -17.30 13.43 15.87
CA ILE A 105 -16.72 12.11 15.67
C ILE A 105 -16.00 12.10 14.31
N LEU A 106 -14.78 11.59 14.28
CA LEU A 106 -14.07 11.32 13.04
C LEU A 106 -14.49 9.94 12.55
N HIS A 107 -15.04 9.88 11.35
CA HIS A 107 -15.34 8.63 10.67
C HIS A 107 -14.23 8.28 9.70
N ASP A 108 -13.74 7.04 9.78
CA ASP A 108 -12.74 6.50 8.86
C ASP A 108 -13.41 5.53 7.89
N TYR A 109 -13.36 5.86 6.60
CA TYR A 109 -13.97 5.06 5.55
C TYR A 109 -12.93 4.37 4.69
N ASN A 110 -13.31 3.23 4.10
CA ASN A 110 -12.63 2.73 2.91
C ASN A 110 -13.60 2.28 1.81
N ILE A 111 -13.12 2.40 0.57
CA ILE A 111 -13.74 1.82 -0.62
C ILE A 111 -12.71 0.90 -1.26
N ILE A 112 -13.06 -0.37 -1.45
CA ILE A 112 -12.26 -1.34 -2.20
C ILE A 112 -13.00 -1.69 -3.49
N LEU A 113 -12.31 -1.58 -4.62
CA LEU A 113 -12.78 -2.01 -5.93
C LEU A 113 -11.91 -3.20 -6.39
N GLU A 114 -12.56 -4.31 -6.71
CA GLU A 114 -11.89 -5.51 -7.23
C GLU A 114 -12.11 -5.63 -8.74
N TYR A 115 -11.04 -5.93 -9.48
CA TYR A 115 -11.07 -6.14 -10.92
C TYR A 115 -10.46 -7.49 -11.27
N ILE A 116 -11.08 -8.18 -12.21
CA ILE A 116 -10.56 -9.41 -12.81
C ILE A 116 -9.71 -9.03 -14.03
N ARG A 117 -8.55 -9.67 -14.19
CA ARG A 117 -7.59 -9.47 -15.30
C ARG A 117 -7.14 -8.01 -15.50
N ASN A 118 -7.13 -7.21 -14.42
CA ASN A 118 -6.74 -5.79 -14.43
C ASN A 118 -7.46 -4.92 -15.48
N ASN A 119 -8.67 -5.30 -15.87
CA ASN A 119 -9.43 -4.55 -16.87
C ASN A 119 -10.18 -3.39 -16.21
N TYR A 120 -9.54 -2.23 -16.07
CA TYR A 120 -10.15 -1.02 -15.50
C TYR A 120 -11.17 -0.35 -16.40
N ASP A 121 -11.27 -0.74 -17.68
CA ASP A 121 -12.32 -0.24 -18.58
C ASP A 121 -13.66 -0.97 -18.34
N SER A 122 -13.65 -2.06 -17.56
CA SER A 122 -14.85 -2.82 -17.18
C SER A 122 -15.40 -2.39 -15.82
N GLN A 123 -16.62 -2.83 -15.49
CA GLN A 123 -17.16 -2.68 -14.13
C GLN A 123 -16.33 -3.52 -13.15
N PRO A 124 -16.11 -3.04 -11.91
CA PRO A 124 -15.48 -3.87 -10.87
C PRO A 124 -16.33 -5.12 -10.60
N SER A 125 -15.69 -6.24 -10.29
CA SER A 125 -16.37 -7.48 -9.92
C SER A 125 -16.96 -7.43 -8.51
N ILE A 126 -16.30 -6.70 -7.60
CA ILE A 126 -16.72 -6.50 -6.21
C ILE A 126 -16.43 -5.05 -5.83
N ILE A 127 -17.36 -4.44 -5.09
CA ILE A 127 -17.13 -3.18 -4.37
C ILE A 127 -17.38 -3.46 -2.90
N VAL A 128 -16.51 -2.94 -2.04
CA VAL A 128 -16.71 -2.95 -0.59
C VAL A 128 -16.58 -1.53 -0.08
N PHE A 129 -17.65 -1.00 0.48
CA PHE A 129 -17.65 0.25 1.25
C PHE A 129 -17.75 -0.07 2.74
N THR A 130 -16.80 0.41 3.53
CA THR A 130 -16.78 0.17 4.98
C THR A 130 -16.66 1.48 5.73
N ASP A 131 -17.52 1.67 6.73
CA ASP A 131 -17.25 2.58 7.84
C ASP A 131 -16.46 1.79 8.91
N LYS A 132 -15.21 2.18 9.17
CA LYS A 132 -14.29 1.53 10.14
C LYS A 132 -14.42 2.11 11.55
N THR A 133 -15.30 3.11 11.75
CA THR A 133 -15.43 3.82 13.03
C THR A 133 -15.86 2.87 14.15
N ASN A 134 -15.23 3.00 15.32
CA ASN A 134 -15.59 2.30 16.57
C ASN A 134 -15.65 0.76 16.51
N ASN A 135 -14.87 0.11 15.63
CA ASN A 135 -14.94 -1.35 15.39
C ASN A 135 -16.31 -1.88 14.92
N SER A 136 -17.29 -1.01 14.67
CA SER A 136 -18.55 -1.39 14.02
C SER A 136 -18.28 -1.53 12.54
N ARG A 137 -18.14 -2.77 12.04
CA ARG A 137 -17.95 -3.03 10.61
C ARG A 137 -19.28 -2.92 9.89
N ASN A 138 -19.77 -1.68 9.71
CA ASN A 138 -20.82 -1.41 8.75
C ASN A 138 -20.21 -1.54 7.36
N GLN A 139 -20.27 -2.75 6.83
CA GLN A 139 -19.73 -3.10 5.53
C GLN A 139 -20.88 -3.32 4.54
N TYR A 140 -20.79 -2.64 3.40
CA TYR A 140 -21.72 -2.75 2.29
C TYR A 140 -20.96 -3.23 1.06
N ASN A 141 -21.54 -4.16 0.30
CA ASN A 141 -20.88 -4.69 -0.89
C ASN A 141 -21.83 -4.95 -2.06
N CYS A 142 -21.24 -5.06 -3.24
CA CYS A 142 -21.86 -5.65 -4.43
C CYS A 142 -20.92 -6.75 -4.95
N GLY A 143 -21.42 -7.58 -5.86
CA GLY A 143 -20.71 -8.77 -6.37
C GLY A 143 -21.15 -10.07 -5.70
N LEU A 144 -22.03 -9.98 -4.69
CA LEU A 144 -22.79 -11.11 -4.17
C LEU A 144 -24.19 -11.08 -4.77
N SER A 145 -24.71 -12.24 -5.20
CA SER A 145 -26.09 -12.36 -5.67
C SER A 145 -27.06 -11.79 -4.61
N PRO A 146 -27.95 -10.84 -4.95
CA PRO A 146 -28.40 -10.46 -6.30
C PRO A 146 -27.83 -9.15 -6.88
N THR A 147 -26.90 -8.45 -6.21
CA THR A 147 -26.43 -7.13 -6.65
C THR A 147 -25.17 -7.20 -7.50
N ASN A 148 -25.31 -6.88 -8.79
CA ASN A 148 -24.17 -6.57 -9.65
C ASN A 148 -23.58 -5.20 -9.27
N CYS A 149 -22.27 -5.04 -9.46
CA CYS A 149 -21.57 -3.78 -9.25
C CYS A 149 -21.76 -2.81 -10.42
N GLU A 150 -23.02 -2.45 -10.71
CA GLU A 150 -23.35 -1.52 -11.79
C GLU A 150 -23.25 -0.05 -11.36
N GLY A 151 -23.18 0.84 -12.35
CA GLY A 151 -23.18 2.29 -12.13
C GLY A 151 -21.85 2.84 -11.63
N VAL A 152 -20.75 2.10 -11.76
CA VAL A 152 -19.41 2.60 -11.44
C VAL A 152 -18.60 2.82 -12.70
N LEU A 153 -17.94 3.97 -12.77
CA LEU A 153 -16.95 4.26 -13.80
C LEU A 153 -15.64 4.61 -13.11
N ILE A 154 -14.59 3.87 -13.45
CA ILE A 154 -13.24 4.22 -13.04
C ILE A 154 -12.46 4.78 -14.22
N ASN A 155 -11.66 5.79 -13.96
CA ASN A 155 -10.59 6.22 -14.81
C ASN A 155 -9.33 6.23 -13.94
N PHE A 156 -8.52 5.20 -14.06
CA PHE A 156 -7.26 5.09 -13.36
C PHE A 156 -6.12 5.15 -14.37
N ASN A 157 -5.24 6.13 -14.22
CA ASN A 157 -4.04 6.23 -15.01
C ASN A 157 -2.85 5.71 -14.19
N PRO A 158 -2.39 4.47 -14.44
CA PRO A 158 -1.29 3.90 -13.68
C PRO A 158 0.02 4.64 -13.91
N ASN A 159 0.16 5.43 -15.00
CA ASN A 159 1.39 6.18 -15.32
C ASN A 159 1.48 7.52 -14.58
N THR A 160 0.36 8.05 -14.09
CA THR A 160 0.32 9.33 -13.36
C THR A 160 -0.14 9.16 -11.93
N GLY A 161 -0.70 8.00 -11.57
CA GLY A 161 -1.32 7.78 -10.25
C GLY A 161 -2.63 8.55 -10.06
N GLN A 162 -3.13 9.22 -11.09
CA GLN A 162 -4.42 9.89 -11.05
C GLN A 162 -5.54 8.87 -11.17
N SER A 163 -6.54 9.01 -10.32
CA SER A 163 -7.74 8.19 -10.34
C SER A 163 -8.99 9.06 -10.22
N LYS A 164 -10.03 8.67 -10.92
CA LYS A 164 -11.38 9.17 -10.72
C LYS A 164 -12.34 8.00 -10.72
N ILE A 165 -13.12 7.88 -9.66
CA ILE A 165 -14.23 6.94 -9.56
C ILE A 165 -15.51 7.75 -9.54
N THR A 166 -16.47 7.36 -10.36
CA THR A 166 -17.81 7.94 -10.40
C THR A 166 -18.80 6.85 -10.05
N PHE A 167 -19.66 7.13 -9.08
CA PHE A 167 -20.78 6.29 -8.68
C PHE A 167 -22.08 6.93 -9.19
N SER A 168 -22.92 6.13 -9.83
CA SER A 168 -24.17 6.55 -10.46
C SER A 168 -25.26 5.55 -10.08
N ASN A 169 -25.91 5.82 -8.95
CA ASN A 169 -26.90 4.96 -8.30
C ASN A 169 -26.35 3.55 -8.04
N THR A 170 -25.10 3.48 -7.58
CA THR A 170 -24.42 2.19 -7.30
C THR A 170 -25.01 1.58 -6.04
N LYS A 171 -25.67 0.43 -6.19
CA LYS A 171 -26.36 -0.28 -5.11
C LYS A 171 -25.42 -1.23 -4.39
N LEU A 172 -25.32 -1.08 -3.07
CA LEU A 172 -24.58 -1.95 -2.17
C LEU A 172 -25.53 -2.56 -1.13
N LEU A 173 -25.26 -3.79 -0.69
CA LEU A 173 -26.01 -4.49 0.35
C LEU A 173 -25.15 -4.67 1.60
N GLY A 174 -25.75 -4.44 2.77
CA GLY A 174 -25.12 -4.81 4.04
C GLY A 174 -25.06 -6.33 4.22
N LEU A 175 -24.18 -6.81 5.11
CA LEU A 175 -23.94 -8.25 5.38
C LEU A 175 -25.19 -9.10 5.65
N ASN A 176 -26.31 -8.50 6.09
CA ASN A 176 -27.58 -9.19 6.37
C ASN A 176 -28.69 -8.90 5.35
N ASN A 177 -28.36 -8.34 4.17
CA ASN A 177 -29.33 -7.95 3.12
C ASN A 177 -30.44 -7.01 3.61
N THR A 178 -30.28 -6.36 4.75
CA THR A 178 -31.38 -5.72 5.46
C THR A 178 -31.73 -4.35 4.89
N PHE A 179 -30.76 -3.60 4.35
CA PHE A 179 -31.02 -2.30 3.73
C PHE A 179 -30.02 -2.01 2.60
N PRO A 180 -30.49 -1.77 1.36
CA PRO A 180 -29.64 -1.32 0.29
C PRO A 180 -29.17 0.11 0.58
N LEU A 181 -27.91 0.35 0.27
CA LEU A 181 -27.26 1.66 0.29
C LEU A 181 -26.95 2.03 -1.16
N GLU A 182 -27.32 3.23 -1.59
CA GLU A 182 -26.96 3.73 -2.91
C GLU A 182 -25.87 4.79 -2.79
N LEU A 183 -24.80 4.62 -3.56
CA LEU A 183 -23.73 5.60 -3.71
C LEU A 183 -23.92 6.41 -4.98
N ASN A 184 -23.82 7.73 -4.83
CA ASN A 184 -23.80 8.70 -5.91
C ASN A 184 -22.62 9.66 -5.73
N GLY A 185 -22.04 10.13 -6.83
CA GLY A 185 -20.99 11.15 -6.79
C GLY A 185 -19.62 10.64 -7.23
N THR A 186 -18.55 11.25 -6.72
CA THR A 186 -17.19 11.01 -7.20
C THR A 186 -16.15 10.93 -6.08
N LEU A 187 -15.14 10.10 -6.33
CA LEU A 187 -13.88 10.09 -5.60
C LEU A 187 -12.76 10.39 -6.61
N THR A 188 -11.89 11.34 -6.31
CA THR A 188 -10.68 11.61 -7.11
C THR A 188 -9.45 11.40 -6.27
N GLY A 189 -8.51 10.60 -6.74
CA GLY A 189 -7.20 10.41 -6.14
C GLY A 189 -6.09 11.00 -7.00
N GLU A 190 -5.09 11.58 -6.34
CA GLU A 190 -3.88 12.11 -6.96
C GLU A 190 -2.68 11.65 -6.12
N LEU A 191 -1.71 11.03 -6.79
CA LEU A 191 -0.44 10.63 -6.18
C LEU A 191 0.65 11.61 -6.59
N GLU A 192 1.53 11.92 -5.65
CA GLU A 192 2.71 12.75 -5.92
C GLU A 192 3.64 12.08 -6.94
N ILE A 193 3.88 10.80 -6.73
CA ILE A 193 4.71 9.96 -7.58
C ILE A 193 3.79 8.90 -8.19
N PRO A 194 3.88 8.64 -9.51
CA PRO A 194 3.17 7.52 -10.11
C PRO A 194 3.42 6.21 -9.35
N PRO A 195 2.40 5.35 -9.24
CA PRO A 195 2.55 4.06 -8.60
C PRO A 195 3.58 3.22 -9.34
N TYR A 196 4.33 2.43 -8.59
CA TYR A 196 5.27 1.47 -9.16
C TYR A 196 4.52 0.48 -10.07
N GLN A 197 5.02 0.30 -11.29
CA GLN A 197 4.40 -0.60 -12.26
C GLN A 197 5.21 -1.86 -12.47
N VAL A 198 4.63 -3.01 -12.11
CA VAL A 198 5.12 -4.32 -12.55
C VAL A 198 4.42 -4.66 -13.87
N ASN A 199 5.00 -4.20 -14.98
CA ASN A 199 4.39 -4.32 -16.30
C ASN A 199 4.59 -5.69 -16.95
N LYS A 200 5.62 -6.43 -16.51
CA LYS A 200 5.93 -7.75 -17.04
C LYS A 200 6.79 -8.53 -16.06
N ILE A 201 6.30 -9.70 -15.66
CA ILE A 201 7.11 -10.67 -14.95
C ILE A 201 7.72 -11.61 -15.98
N PRO A 202 9.05 -11.77 -16.00
CA PRO A 202 9.69 -12.75 -16.86
C PRO A 202 9.13 -14.15 -16.56
N SER A 203 8.75 -14.91 -17.58
CA SER A 203 8.56 -16.36 -17.41
C SER A 203 9.91 -16.96 -17.06
N PHE A 204 10.11 -17.30 -15.79
CA PHE A 204 11.30 -18.02 -15.37
C PHE A 204 11.11 -19.50 -15.70
N ASN A 205 11.87 -19.99 -16.67
CA ASN A 205 11.94 -21.42 -17.03
C ASN A 205 12.72 -22.25 -16.00
N ASN A 206 13.28 -21.61 -14.97
CA ASN A 206 13.96 -22.29 -13.87
C ASN A 206 12.99 -22.35 -12.70
N GLU A 207 12.74 -23.56 -12.21
CA GLU A 207 11.96 -23.77 -11.00
C GLU A 207 12.53 -22.92 -9.85
N THR A 208 11.73 -21.99 -9.34
CA THR A 208 12.07 -21.15 -8.19
C THR A 208 12.05 -21.98 -6.92
N PHE A 209 13.22 -22.48 -6.56
CA PHE A 209 13.40 -23.21 -5.32
C PHE A 209 14.01 -22.30 -4.26
N LEU A 210 13.33 -22.26 -3.11
CA LEU A 210 13.90 -21.76 -1.87
C LEU A 210 14.32 -22.98 -1.04
N SER A 211 15.60 -23.11 -0.73
CA SER A 211 16.06 -24.14 0.18
C SER A 211 16.09 -23.62 1.62
N ILE A 212 15.68 -24.48 2.54
CA ILE A 212 15.73 -24.23 3.98
C ILE A 212 16.69 -25.24 4.62
N GLY A 213 17.78 -24.73 5.19
CA GLY A 213 18.87 -25.60 5.67
C GLY A 213 19.54 -26.35 4.51
N SER A 214 20.07 -27.55 4.79
CA SER A 214 20.90 -28.27 3.81
C SER A 214 20.13 -29.13 2.80
N ASN A 215 18.91 -29.58 3.10
CA ASN A 215 18.26 -30.67 2.32
C ASN A 215 16.76 -30.45 1.99
N THR A 216 16.15 -29.34 2.39
CA THR A 216 14.72 -29.09 2.13
C THR A 216 14.59 -28.07 1.01
N PHE A 217 13.91 -28.43 -0.09
CA PHE A 217 13.58 -27.53 -1.18
C PHE A 217 12.09 -27.21 -1.17
N LEU A 218 11.76 -25.93 -1.26
CA LEU A 218 10.41 -25.40 -1.29
C LEU A 218 10.16 -24.79 -2.66
N ASN A 219 9.04 -25.15 -3.29
CA ASN A 219 8.54 -24.42 -4.45
C ASN A 219 7.84 -23.16 -3.93
N VAL A 220 8.36 -21.99 -4.27
CA VAL A 220 7.85 -20.72 -3.75
C VAL A 220 7.51 -19.80 -4.91
N LYS A 221 6.29 -19.24 -4.88
CA LYS A 221 5.76 -18.36 -5.92
C LYS A 221 5.16 -17.12 -5.29
N ILE A 222 5.42 -15.95 -5.87
CA ILE A 222 4.81 -14.70 -5.42
C ILE A 222 3.35 -14.68 -5.86
N ASP A 223 2.45 -14.68 -4.87
CA ASP A 223 1.01 -14.73 -5.10
C ASP A 223 0.39 -13.33 -5.09
N GLN A 224 0.96 -12.42 -4.30
CA GLN A 224 0.39 -11.10 -4.06
C GLN A 224 1.49 -10.05 -3.88
N VAL A 225 1.29 -8.89 -4.49
CA VAL A 225 2.11 -7.69 -4.27
C VAL A 225 1.20 -6.52 -3.92
N LYS A 226 1.56 -5.81 -2.85
CA LYS A 226 0.85 -4.64 -2.35
C LYS A 226 1.72 -3.40 -2.52
N PHE A 227 1.09 -2.38 -3.08
CA PHE A 227 1.64 -1.06 -3.32
C PHE A 227 0.89 -0.06 -2.44
N THR A 228 1.63 0.85 -1.80
CA THR A 228 1.08 1.97 -1.04
C THR A 228 1.60 3.27 -1.59
N ASN A 229 0.70 4.14 -2.02
CA ASN A 229 1.00 5.41 -2.70
C ASN A 229 1.95 5.24 -3.90
N HIS A 230 3.26 5.08 -3.66
CA HIS A 230 4.33 4.96 -4.66
C HIS A 230 5.29 3.78 -4.45
N ASP A 231 5.22 3.09 -3.31
CA ASP A 231 6.17 2.04 -2.93
C ASP A 231 5.50 0.65 -2.97
N ILE A 232 6.28 -0.37 -3.35
CA ILE A 232 5.97 -1.73 -2.92
C ILE A 232 6.24 -1.77 -1.42
N ASN A 233 5.24 -2.19 -0.64
CA ASN A 233 5.38 -2.26 0.81
C ASN A 233 5.28 -3.68 1.35
N LYS A 234 4.60 -4.57 0.63
CA LYS A 234 4.40 -5.95 1.06
C LYS A 234 4.28 -6.89 -0.13
N ILE A 235 4.98 -8.01 -0.03
CA ILE A 235 4.93 -9.11 -0.98
C ILE A 235 4.61 -10.39 -0.19
N ILE A 236 3.74 -11.22 -0.74
CA ILE A 236 3.36 -12.50 -0.16
C ILE A 236 3.63 -13.57 -1.19
N ALA A 237 4.42 -14.57 -0.81
CA ALA A 237 4.69 -15.74 -1.62
C ALA A 237 4.14 -16.99 -0.95
N THR A 238 3.51 -17.87 -1.73
CA THR A 238 2.97 -19.14 -1.28
C THR A 238 4.00 -20.24 -1.49
N ILE A 239 4.05 -21.17 -0.54
CA ILE A 239 5.00 -22.28 -0.50
C ILE A 239 4.26 -23.59 -0.77
N ASN A 240 4.73 -24.37 -1.75
CA ASN A 240 4.19 -25.68 -2.14
C ASN A 240 2.66 -25.68 -2.35
N ASP A 241 2.14 -24.58 -2.92
CA ASP A 241 0.70 -24.34 -3.16
C ASP A 241 -0.19 -24.46 -1.89
N SER A 242 0.39 -24.25 -0.69
CA SER A 242 -0.30 -24.30 0.60
C SER A 242 -0.58 -22.92 1.18
N TYR A 243 -1.86 -22.62 1.48
CA TYR A 243 -2.27 -21.37 2.14
C TYR A 243 -1.73 -21.19 3.56
N PHE A 244 -1.20 -22.26 4.16
CA PHE A 244 -0.68 -22.23 5.53
C PHE A 244 0.82 -21.96 5.60
N ASN A 245 1.51 -22.06 4.46
CA ASN A 245 2.95 -21.81 4.36
C ASN A 245 3.18 -20.63 3.42
N SER A 246 3.77 -19.57 3.94
CA SER A 246 3.94 -18.32 3.20
C SER A 246 5.20 -17.60 3.60
N LEU A 247 5.78 -16.89 2.64
CA LEU A 247 6.84 -15.93 2.88
C LEU A 247 6.24 -14.52 2.78
N TYR A 248 6.37 -13.75 3.84
CA TYR A 248 5.98 -12.34 3.90
C TYR A 248 7.24 -11.50 3.78
N ILE A 249 7.28 -10.60 2.82
CA ILE A 249 8.41 -9.69 2.61
C ILE A 249 7.88 -8.27 2.69
N ASP A 250 8.32 -7.55 3.72
CA ASP A 250 8.02 -6.13 3.85
C ASP A 250 9.13 -5.31 3.24
N THR A 251 8.74 -4.26 2.52
CA THR A 251 9.64 -3.36 1.81
C THR A 251 9.31 -1.91 2.14
N SER A 252 10.30 -1.03 2.00
CA SER A 252 10.11 0.42 2.09
C SER A 252 11.15 1.09 1.22
N ASN A 253 10.73 2.06 0.40
CA ASN A 253 11.56 2.68 -0.63
C ASN A 253 12.22 1.62 -1.53
N ASN A 254 11.46 0.58 -1.90
CA ASN A 254 11.91 -0.56 -2.71
C ASN A 254 13.11 -1.35 -2.14
N LYS A 255 13.36 -1.26 -0.83
CA LYS A 255 14.35 -2.08 -0.12
C LYS A 255 13.66 -3.00 0.86
N ILE A 256 14.18 -4.22 1.00
CA ILE A 256 13.70 -5.19 1.98
C ILE A 256 13.92 -4.63 3.39
N LYS A 257 12.87 -4.74 4.21
CA LYS A 257 12.87 -4.34 5.63
C LYS A 257 12.70 -5.52 6.56
N ASN A 258 11.87 -6.48 6.17
CA ASN A 258 11.62 -7.67 6.94
C ASN A 258 11.29 -8.84 6.02
N VAL A 259 11.61 -10.05 6.47
CA VAL A 259 11.21 -11.29 5.79
C VAL A 259 10.81 -12.30 6.85
N ASP A 260 9.55 -12.70 6.81
CA ASP A 260 8.97 -13.69 7.72
C ASP A 260 8.56 -14.92 6.92
N LEU A 261 9.05 -16.07 7.33
CA LEU A 261 8.58 -17.36 6.87
C LEU A 261 7.58 -17.88 7.91
N VAL A 262 6.33 -18.04 7.49
CA VAL A 262 5.27 -18.65 8.30
C VAL A 262 4.99 -20.02 7.73
N GLY A 263 4.99 -21.06 8.56
CA GLY A 263 4.59 -22.39 8.14
C GLY A 263 5.43 -23.52 8.71
N MET A 264 5.17 -24.72 8.22
CA MET A 264 5.89 -25.92 8.64
C MET A 264 7.17 -26.08 7.81
N ILE A 265 8.35 -25.97 8.44
CA ILE A 265 9.65 -26.27 7.80
C ILE A 265 9.87 -27.79 7.67
N SER A 266 9.22 -28.58 8.53
CA SER A 266 9.24 -30.04 8.56
C SER A 266 7.83 -30.57 8.80
N ALA A 267 7.52 -31.75 8.25
CA ALA A 267 6.22 -32.41 8.45
C ALA A 267 5.92 -32.75 9.93
N MET A 268 6.94 -32.71 10.79
CA MET A 268 6.83 -33.03 12.23
C MET A 268 6.76 -31.80 13.13
N ASP A 269 6.99 -30.59 12.61
CA ASP A 269 7.04 -29.36 13.39
C ASP A 269 5.71 -28.62 13.26
N PRO A 270 5.15 -28.03 14.33
CA PRO A 270 3.97 -27.18 14.22
C PRO A 270 4.27 -25.99 13.28
N PRO A 271 3.23 -25.36 12.68
CA PRO A 271 3.44 -24.12 11.94
C PRO A 271 4.00 -23.05 12.86
N ASP A 272 5.20 -22.56 12.55
CA ASP A 272 5.88 -21.52 13.32
C ASP A 272 6.20 -20.32 12.42
N THR A 273 6.64 -19.22 13.05
CA THR A 273 7.10 -18.03 12.34
C THR A 273 8.59 -17.85 12.55
N TYR A 274 9.33 -17.81 11.45
CA TYR A 274 10.77 -17.61 11.41
C TYR A 274 11.06 -16.26 10.76
N HIS A 275 11.97 -15.50 11.36
CA HIS A 275 12.28 -14.15 10.93
C HIS A 275 13.71 -14.09 10.40
N VAL A 276 13.93 -13.49 9.22
CA VAL A 276 15.30 -13.26 8.75
C VAL A 276 15.97 -12.27 9.70
N THR A 277 17.17 -12.61 10.18
CA THR A 277 17.89 -11.75 11.12
C THR A 277 18.21 -10.40 10.49
N PRO A 278 18.22 -9.29 11.24
CA PRO A 278 18.50 -7.96 10.68
C PRO A 278 19.82 -7.90 9.90
N GLU A 279 20.85 -8.60 10.40
CA GLU A 279 22.18 -8.69 9.76
C GLU A 279 22.14 -9.44 8.42
N SER A 280 21.24 -10.43 8.31
CA SER A 280 21.08 -11.28 7.14
C SER A 280 20.16 -10.69 6.06
N LEU A 281 19.47 -9.58 6.31
CA LEU A 281 18.68 -8.92 5.26
C LEU A 281 19.56 -8.45 4.09
N ASN A 282 20.83 -8.12 4.35
CA ASN A 282 21.80 -7.74 3.31
C ASN A 282 22.19 -8.93 2.39
N ASN A 283 21.86 -10.16 2.80
CA ASN A 283 22.09 -11.36 2.00
C ASN A 283 20.95 -11.65 1.01
N ILE A 284 19.98 -10.73 0.90
CA ILE A 284 18.85 -10.85 0.00
C ILE A 284 18.93 -9.72 -1.03
N SER A 285 19.13 -10.07 -2.30
CA SER A 285 19.02 -9.11 -3.40
C SER A 285 17.59 -9.10 -3.92
N TYR A 286 17.08 -7.92 -4.25
CA TYR A 286 15.73 -7.72 -4.76
C TYR A 286 15.74 -6.75 -5.93
N ASP A 287 15.10 -7.16 -7.03
CA ASP A 287 14.77 -6.28 -8.14
C ASP A 287 13.26 -6.00 -8.17
N PRO A 288 12.82 -4.77 -7.83
CA PRO A 288 11.40 -4.43 -7.83
C PRO A 288 10.76 -4.49 -9.21
N MET A 289 11.52 -4.36 -10.31
CA MET A 289 10.95 -4.32 -11.67
C MET A 289 10.49 -5.71 -12.11
N THR A 290 11.24 -6.72 -11.71
CA THR A 290 11.01 -8.11 -12.08
C THR A 290 10.40 -8.94 -10.95
N LEU A 291 10.32 -8.36 -9.73
CA LEU A 291 9.96 -9.04 -8.50
C LEU A 291 10.84 -10.27 -8.22
N LEU A 292 12.09 -10.26 -8.69
CA LEU A 292 13.04 -11.33 -8.46
C LEU A 292 13.77 -11.11 -7.14
N PHE A 293 13.73 -12.13 -6.29
CA PHE A 293 14.50 -12.18 -5.05
C PHE A 293 15.55 -13.28 -5.16
N ASN A 294 16.77 -12.97 -4.71
CA ASN A 294 17.80 -13.99 -4.51
C ASN A 294 18.23 -13.98 -3.05
N PHE A 295 18.04 -15.11 -2.38
CA PHE A 295 18.48 -15.37 -1.03
C PHE A 295 19.84 -16.07 -1.08
N ASN A 296 20.85 -15.48 -0.45
CA ASN A 296 22.19 -16.07 -0.39
C ASN A 296 22.63 -16.20 1.07
N ASN A 297 22.24 -17.29 1.70
CA ASN A 297 22.53 -17.59 3.09
C ASN A 297 21.89 -16.57 4.05
N ALA A 298 20.61 -16.28 3.85
CA ALA A 298 19.84 -15.40 4.73
C ALA A 298 19.42 -16.19 5.99
N LYS A 299 20.03 -15.88 7.13
CA LYS A 299 19.79 -16.60 8.39
C LYS A 299 18.39 -16.30 8.91
N LEU A 300 17.71 -17.34 9.37
CA LEU A 300 16.47 -17.24 10.13
C LEU A 300 16.79 -17.34 11.63
N ASP A 301 16.27 -16.39 12.40
CA ASP A 301 16.11 -16.51 13.84
C ASP A 301 14.65 -16.85 14.15
N ASP A 302 14.50 -17.57 15.25
CA ASP A 302 13.22 -18.06 15.71
C ASP A 302 12.76 -17.19 16.89
N ILE A 303 11.60 -16.55 16.78
CA ILE A 303 11.09 -15.69 17.85
C ILE A 303 10.39 -16.52 18.94
N ASP A 304 9.94 -17.75 18.65
CA ASP A 304 8.98 -18.45 19.53
C ASP A 304 9.25 -19.95 19.79
N VAL A 305 10.26 -20.59 19.19
CA VAL A 305 10.45 -22.04 19.35
C VAL A 305 11.45 -22.43 20.45
N LYS A 306 10.98 -23.30 21.36
CA LYS A 306 11.81 -24.01 22.35
C LYS A 306 12.53 -25.26 21.78
N TRP A 307 12.12 -25.74 20.61
CA TRP A 307 12.58 -26.99 19.98
C TRP A 307 12.62 -26.88 18.45
N GLY A 308 13.78 -26.53 17.89
CA GLY A 308 13.97 -26.43 16.43
C GLY A 308 15.46 -26.46 16.07
N PRO A 309 15.82 -26.75 14.81
CA PRO A 309 17.22 -26.76 14.39
C PRO A 309 17.82 -25.36 14.52
N LYS A 310 18.95 -25.25 15.23
CA LYS A 310 19.72 -24.01 15.28
C LYS A 310 20.42 -23.78 13.94
N ASN A 311 20.47 -22.53 13.49
CA ASN A 311 21.13 -22.09 12.25
C ASN A 311 20.42 -22.57 10.96
N ILE A 312 19.20 -22.09 10.77
CA ILE A 312 18.45 -22.28 9.53
C ILE A 312 18.73 -21.10 8.60
N TYR A 313 18.86 -21.38 7.30
CA TYR A 313 19.14 -20.37 6.28
C TYR A 313 18.23 -20.55 5.08
N LEU A 314 17.79 -19.43 4.51
CA LEU A 314 17.15 -19.34 3.22
C LEU A 314 18.20 -19.17 2.12
N ASN A 315 18.12 -20.00 1.08
CA ASN A 315 18.94 -19.90 -0.12
C ASN A 315 18.09 -20.13 -1.37
N GLY A 316 18.41 -19.48 -2.48
CA GLY A 316 17.75 -19.71 -3.76
C GLY A 316 16.99 -18.48 -4.27
N GLN A 317 16.00 -18.70 -5.12
CA GLN A 317 15.31 -17.64 -5.84
C GLN A 317 13.80 -17.78 -5.71
N ILE A 318 13.10 -16.65 -5.59
CA ILE A 318 11.65 -16.59 -5.73
C ILE A 318 11.28 -15.50 -6.72
N SER A 319 10.22 -15.77 -7.47
CA SER A 319 9.56 -14.85 -8.40
C SER A 319 8.06 -15.16 -8.41
N PRO A 320 7.23 -14.35 -9.07
CA PRO A 320 5.83 -14.70 -9.30
C PRO A 320 5.64 -15.96 -10.14
#